data_AF-A0A5E4Q5M7-F1
#
_entry.id   AF-A0A5E4Q5M7-F1
#
_cell.length_a   1.000
_cell.length_b   1.000
_cell.length_c   1.000
_cell.angle_alpha   90.00
_cell.angle_beta   90.00
_cell.angle_gamma   90.00
#
_symmetry.space_group_name_H-M   'P 1'
#
loop_
_entity.id
_entity.type
_entity.pdbx_description
1 polymer ?
#
loop_
_entity_poly.entity_id
_entity_poly.type
_entity_poly.pdbx_seq_one_letter_code
_entity_poly.pdbx_strand_id
1 'polypeptide(L)'
;MADWILCFKILFKNKRVLELGSGLGFTSIILAKFCDILSLVLTDCHDDVLLNICKNVMINFPDSIQIKEDESIAYKIQNKILEVKKLDWYYADEYPVEDVPDIIVGTDIVYDPSIIKALCNVLQIFFKKNSNLCVYIACVIRNESTFKLFLQNIGIVIIFEYEV
;
A
#
# COMPACT_ATOMS: atom_id res chain seq x y z
N MET A 1 5.58 9.68 5.43
CA MET A 1 5.83 8.60 4.44
C MET A 1 6.62 9.10 3.23
N ALA A 2 6.16 10.16 2.55
CA ALA A 2 6.82 10.76 1.39
C ALA A 2 8.33 11.03 1.58
N ASP A 3 8.71 11.82 2.57
CA ASP A 3 10.12 12.19 2.79
C ASP A 3 10.99 10.97 3.10
N TRP A 4 10.46 10.04 3.89
CA TRP A 4 11.13 8.78 4.20
C TRP A 4 11.40 7.97 2.92
N ILE A 5 10.42 7.81 2.02
CA ILE A 5 10.63 7.14 0.73
C ILE A 5 11.75 7.82 -0.07
N LEU A 6 11.78 9.16 -0.10
CA LEU A 6 12.80 9.91 -0.83
C LEU A 6 14.21 9.74 -0.24
N CYS A 7 14.32 9.55 1.08
CA CYS A 7 15.59 9.23 1.75
C CYS A 7 16.02 7.78 1.53
N PHE A 8 15.08 6.84 1.41
CA PHE A 8 15.35 5.40 1.40
C PHE A 8 14.96 4.69 0.09
N LYS A 9 15.04 5.40 -1.05
CA LYS A 9 14.68 4.89 -2.40
C LYS A 9 15.26 3.52 -2.74
N ILE A 10 16.48 3.23 -2.26
CA ILE A 10 17.18 1.97 -2.53
C ILE A 10 16.43 0.73 -1.98
N LEU A 11 15.64 0.90 -0.90
CA LEU A 11 14.85 -0.19 -0.32
C LEU A 11 13.81 -0.72 -1.31
N PHE A 12 13.34 0.14 -2.21
CA PHE A 12 12.28 -0.15 -3.17
C PHE A 12 12.80 -0.65 -4.53
N LYS A 13 14.12 -0.71 -4.72
CA LYS A 13 14.71 -1.09 -6.00
C LYS A 13 14.34 -2.53 -6.39
N ASN A 14 13.77 -2.70 -7.58
CA ASN A 14 13.27 -3.96 -8.13
C ASN A 14 12.30 -4.70 -7.19
N LYS A 15 11.50 -3.96 -6.41
CA LYS A 15 10.49 -4.53 -5.51
C LYS A 15 9.09 -4.40 -6.08
N ARG A 16 8.27 -5.42 -5.83
CA ARG A 16 6.81 -5.36 -5.97
C ARG A 16 6.24 -4.74 -4.69
N VAL A 17 5.50 -3.66 -4.84
CA VAL A 17 4.99 -2.88 -3.71
C VAL A 17 3.47 -2.91 -3.71
N LEU A 18 2.87 -3.11 -2.54
CA LEU A 18 1.43 -3.00 -2.32
C LEU A 18 1.17 -1.85 -1.34
N GLU A 19 0.34 -0.90 -1.72
CA GLU A 19 -0.18 0.13 -0.82
C GLU A 19 -1.58 -0.26 -0.30
N LEU A 20 -1.71 -0.29 1.03
CA LEU A 20 -2.98 -0.47 1.73
C LEU A 20 -3.58 0.88 2.09
N GLY A 21 -4.86 1.11 1.80
CA GLY A 21 -5.55 2.35 2.14
C GLY A 21 -4.95 3.55 1.40
N SER A 22 -4.87 3.46 0.07
CA SER A 22 -4.13 4.39 -0.77
C SER A 22 -4.72 5.80 -0.75
N GLY A 23 -6.00 5.95 -0.44
CA GLY A 23 -6.67 7.25 -0.40
C GLY A 23 -6.53 7.99 -1.73
N LEU A 24 -5.78 9.08 -1.76
CA LEU A 24 -5.53 9.85 -3.00
C LEU A 24 -4.41 9.26 -3.88
N GLY A 25 -3.71 8.22 -3.43
CA GLY A 25 -2.59 7.59 -4.13
C GLY A 25 -1.26 8.35 -4.04
N PHE A 26 -1.15 9.32 -3.13
CA PHE A 26 0.01 10.22 -3.04
C PHE A 26 1.34 9.46 -2.80
N THR A 27 1.37 8.56 -1.83
CA THR A 27 2.54 7.73 -1.52
C THR A 27 2.93 6.86 -2.71
N SER A 28 1.96 6.20 -3.36
CA SER A 28 2.21 5.43 -4.57
C SER A 28 2.72 6.25 -5.75
N ILE A 29 2.20 7.45 -5.95
CA ILE A 29 2.71 8.36 -6.99
C ILE A 29 4.18 8.71 -6.72
N ILE A 30 4.56 8.95 -5.46
CA ILE A 30 5.95 9.20 -5.08
C ILE A 30 6.82 7.97 -5.35
N LEU A 31 6.37 6.78 -4.96
CA LEU A 31 7.09 5.54 -5.24
C LEU A 31 7.32 5.36 -6.74
N ALA A 32 6.28 5.50 -7.54
CA ALA A 32 6.35 5.34 -8.99
C ALA A 32 7.24 6.38 -9.68
N LYS A 33 7.21 7.65 -9.24
CA LYS A 33 8.03 8.74 -9.79
C LYS A 33 9.50 8.65 -9.40
N PHE A 34 9.80 8.30 -8.15
CA PHE A 34 11.12 8.53 -7.57
C PHE A 34 11.88 7.25 -7.19
N CYS A 35 11.24 6.08 -7.22
CA CYS A 35 11.87 4.80 -6.91
C CYS A 35 11.89 3.88 -8.13
N ASP A 36 12.90 3.03 -8.23
CA ASP A 36 13.05 2.02 -9.28
C ASP A 36 12.33 0.72 -8.89
N ILE A 37 11.01 0.79 -8.72
CA ILE A 37 10.17 -0.37 -8.36
C ILE A 37 9.90 -1.28 -9.56
N LEU A 38 9.59 -2.55 -9.30
CA LEU A 38 9.17 -3.52 -10.33
C LEU A 38 7.69 -3.33 -10.72
N SER A 39 6.82 -3.31 -9.71
CA SER A 39 5.38 -3.04 -9.86
C SER A 39 4.81 -2.42 -8.59
N LEU A 40 3.64 -1.80 -8.73
CA LEU A 40 2.93 -1.15 -7.64
C LEU A 40 1.43 -1.44 -7.73
N VAL A 41 0.85 -1.95 -6.64
CA VAL A 41 -0.59 -2.12 -6.51
C VAL A 41 -1.11 -1.13 -5.48
N LEU A 42 -2.05 -0.30 -5.88
CA LEU A 42 -2.73 0.69 -5.05
C LEU A 42 -4.10 0.12 -4.68
N THR A 43 -4.37 -0.01 -3.38
CA THR A 43 -5.64 -0.54 -2.91
C THR A 43 -6.41 0.40 -2.00
N ASP A 44 -7.74 0.36 -2.13
CA ASP A 44 -8.71 0.97 -1.23
C ASP A 44 -10.02 0.14 -1.25
N CYS A 45 -10.90 0.40 -0.30
CA CYS A 45 -12.19 -0.27 -0.19
C CYS A 45 -13.28 0.45 -1.03
N HIS A 46 -13.21 1.77 -1.14
CA HIS A 46 -14.31 2.56 -1.71
C HIS A 46 -14.12 2.83 -3.21
N ASP A 47 -15.13 2.53 -4.02
CA ASP A 47 -15.07 2.68 -5.48
C ASP A 47 -14.80 4.13 -5.92
N ASP A 48 -15.40 5.11 -5.23
CA ASP A 48 -15.14 6.53 -5.49
C ASP A 48 -13.68 6.93 -5.23
N VAL A 49 -13.05 6.31 -4.23
CA VAL A 49 -11.64 6.52 -3.91
C VAL A 49 -10.77 5.90 -5.01
N LEU A 50 -11.05 4.67 -5.43
CA LEU A 50 -10.35 4.00 -6.54
C LEU A 50 -10.45 4.80 -7.85
N LEU A 51 -11.62 5.36 -8.16
CA LEU A 51 -11.82 6.25 -9.31
C LEU A 51 -10.97 7.53 -9.20
N ASN A 52 -10.84 8.09 -8.00
CA ASN A 52 -10.00 9.26 -7.76
C ASN A 52 -8.51 8.93 -7.87
N ILE A 53 -8.07 7.76 -7.40
CA ILE A 53 -6.70 7.27 -7.60
C ILE A 53 -6.40 7.18 -9.09
N CYS A 54 -7.27 6.57 -9.89
CA CYS A 54 -7.12 6.48 -11.35
C CYS A 54 -6.93 7.85 -12.00
N LYS A 55 -7.76 8.85 -11.62
CA LYS A 55 -7.61 10.23 -12.09
C LYS A 55 -6.26 10.83 -11.69
N ASN A 56 -5.84 10.64 -10.44
CA ASN A 56 -4.57 11.17 -9.94
C ASN A 56 -3.36 10.52 -10.62
N VAL A 57 -3.42 9.22 -10.92
CA VAL A 57 -2.40 8.52 -11.73
C VAL A 57 -2.31 9.16 -13.11
N MET A 58 -3.42 9.35 -13.82
CA MET A 58 -3.42 9.97 -15.15
C MET A 58 -2.86 11.40 -15.14
N ILE A 59 -3.21 12.22 -14.14
CA ILE A 59 -2.67 13.58 -13.98
C ILE A 59 -1.14 13.55 -13.82
N ASN A 60 -0.63 12.59 -13.06
CA ASN A 60 0.80 12.50 -12.74
C ASN A 60 1.63 11.77 -13.79
N PHE A 61 0.99 10.96 -14.64
CA PHE A 61 1.62 10.15 -15.68
C PHE A 61 0.81 10.25 -16.99
N PRO A 62 0.82 11.42 -17.66
CA PRO A 62 0.01 11.68 -18.84
C PRO A 62 0.35 10.76 -20.03
N ASP A 63 1.60 10.27 -20.09
CA ASP A 63 2.06 9.34 -21.13
C ASP A 63 1.82 7.86 -20.76
N SER A 64 1.10 7.59 -19.67
CA SER A 64 0.78 6.22 -19.26
C SER A 64 -0.20 5.56 -20.23
N ILE A 65 -0.03 4.25 -20.43
CA ILE A 65 -0.96 3.45 -21.22
C ILE A 65 -1.87 2.72 -20.23
N GLN A 66 -3.15 3.09 -20.22
CA GLN A 66 -4.15 2.39 -19.42
C GLN A 66 -4.40 0.99 -20.01
N ILE A 67 -4.35 -0.01 -19.14
CA ILE A 67 -4.64 -1.41 -19.39
C ILE A 67 -5.82 -1.75 -18.49
N LYS A 68 -6.92 -2.21 -19.07
CA LYS A 68 -8.09 -2.63 -18.30
C LYS A 68 -8.02 -4.14 -18.10
N GLU A 69 -8.14 -4.56 -16.85
CA GLU A 69 -8.33 -5.95 -16.46
C GLU A 69 -9.75 -6.13 -15.92
N ASP A 70 -10.17 -7.37 -15.66
CA ASP A 70 -11.58 -7.66 -15.34
C ASP A 70 -12.06 -6.93 -14.07
N GLU A 71 -11.20 -6.85 -13.04
CA GLU A 71 -11.54 -6.28 -11.72
C GLU A 71 -10.58 -5.16 -11.27
N SER A 72 -9.72 -4.68 -12.15
CA SER A 72 -8.74 -3.64 -11.84
C SER A 72 -8.43 -2.75 -13.04
N ILE A 73 -7.76 -1.62 -12.77
CA ILE A 73 -7.26 -0.71 -13.80
C ILE A 73 -5.76 -0.58 -13.63
N ALA A 74 -5.00 -1.05 -14.61
CA ALA A 74 -3.57 -0.94 -14.65
C ALA A 74 -3.10 0.19 -15.58
N TYR A 75 -1.91 0.70 -15.31
CA TYR A 75 -1.24 1.74 -16.05
C TYR A 75 0.19 1.32 -16.29
N LYS A 76 0.57 1.18 -17.56
CA LYS A 76 1.97 1.01 -17.93
C LYS A 76 2.66 2.36 -17.99
N ILE A 77 3.66 2.54 -17.15
CA ILE A 77 4.46 3.76 -17.05
C ILE A 77 5.91 3.37 -17.25
N GLN A 78 6.46 3.69 -18.44
CA GLN A 78 7.79 3.26 -18.85
C GLN A 78 7.95 1.73 -18.73
N ASN A 79 8.82 1.26 -17.83
CA ASN A 79 9.11 -0.14 -17.53
C ASN A 79 8.35 -0.68 -16.30
N LYS A 80 7.38 0.06 -15.77
CA LYS A 80 6.65 -0.27 -14.53
C LYS A 80 5.16 -0.44 -14.81
N ILE A 81 4.51 -1.24 -13.97
CA ILE A 81 3.05 -1.37 -13.92
C ILE A 81 2.54 -0.80 -12.60
N LEU A 82 1.56 0.08 -12.69
CA LEU A 82 0.76 0.57 -11.55
C LEU A 82 -0.65 0.04 -11.70
N GLU A 83 -1.12 -0.76 -10.76
CA GLU A 83 -2.46 -1.32 -10.75
C GLU A 83 -3.30 -0.67 -9.65
N VAL A 84 -4.52 -0.27 -9.97
CA VAL A 84 -5.52 0.20 -9.00
C VAL A 84 -6.56 -0.90 -8.82
N LYS A 85 -6.67 -1.41 -7.60
CA LYS A 85 -7.49 -2.60 -7.32
C LYS A 85 -8.22 -2.46 -5.99
N LYS A 86 -9.45 -2.96 -5.94
CA LYS A 86 -10.26 -2.95 -4.72
C LYS A 86 -9.73 -3.97 -3.70
N LEU A 87 -9.57 -3.55 -2.45
CA LEU A 87 -9.30 -4.45 -1.33
C LEU A 87 -10.09 -3.97 -0.12
N ASP A 88 -11.13 -4.73 0.22
CA ASP A 88 -11.80 -4.61 1.50
C ASP A 88 -11.12 -5.56 2.50
N TRP A 89 -10.56 -5.00 3.57
CA TRP A 89 -9.83 -5.78 4.57
C TRP A 89 -10.72 -6.80 5.28
N TYR A 90 -12.04 -6.59 5.34
CA TYR A 90 -12.97 -7.56 5.96
C TYR A 90 -13.19 -8.80 5.09
N TYR A 91 -12.91 -8.70 3.79
CA TYR A 91 -13.08 -9.79 2.80
C TYR A 91 -11.73 -10.19 2.19
N ALA A 92 -10.62 -9.91 2.88
CA ALA A 92 -9.27 -10.13 2.37
C ALA A 92 -8.94 -11.60 2.05
N ASP A 93 -9.63 -12.55 2.69
CA ASP A 93 -9.46 -13.99 2.42
C ASP A 93 -9.90 -14.39 0.99
N GLU A 94 -10.77 -13.59 0.37
CA GLU A 94 -11.24 -13.78 -1.01
C GLU A 94 -10.35 -13.07 -2.04
N TYR A 95 -9.39 -12.25 -1.57
CA TYR A 95 -8.55 -11.46 -2.46
C TYR A 95 -7.61 -12.35 -3.28
N PRO A 96 -7.63 -12.27 -4.62
CA PRO A 96 -6.75 -13.08 -5.46
C PRO A 96 -5.30 -12.61 -5.30
N VAL A 97 -4.50 -13.42 -4.59
CA VAL A 97 -3.08 -13.15 -4.29
C VAL A 97 -2.18 -13.70 -5.40
N GLU A 98 -2.38 -13.25 -6.64
CA GLU A 98 -1.55 -13.68 -7.78
C GLU A 98 -0.19 -12.96 -7.76
N ASP A 99 -0.18 -11.68 -7.36
CA ASP A 99 1.03 -10.88 -7.17
C ASP A 99 1.37 -10.66 -5.70
N VAL A 100 2.14 -11.58 -5.13
CA VAL A 100 2.63 -11.46 -3.76
C VAL A 100 3.65 -10.31 -3.66
N PRO A 101 3.42 -9.25 -2.86
CA PRO A 101 4.36 -8.14 -2.75
C PRO A 101 5.63 -8.51 -1.99
N ASP A 102 6.71 -7.80 -2.27
CA ASP A 102 7.93 -7.82 -1.47
C ASP A 102 7.85 -6.80 -0.33
N ILE A 103 7.13 -5.69 -0.56
CA ILE A 103 6.94 -4.60 0.39
C ILE A 103 5.45 -4.23 0.46
N ILE A 104 4.92 -4.10 1.66
CA ILE A 104 3.64 -3.42 1.92
C ILE A 104 3.92 -2.04 2.52
N VAL A 105 3.22 -1.02 2.02
CA VAL A 105 3.20 0.32 2.59
C VAL A 105 1.79 0.71 3.03
N GLY A 106 1.69 1.52 4.07
CA GLY A 106 0.42 2.09 4.52
C GLY A 106 0.64 3.42 5.23
N THR A 107 -0.20 4.41 4.94
CA THR A 107 -0.10 5.74 5.56
C THR A 107 -1.38 6.07 6.29
N ASP A 108 -1.29 6.40 7.58
CA ASP A 108 -2.42 6.75 8.45
C ASP A 108 -3.57 5.72 8.40
N ILE A 109 -3.24 4.44 8.35
CA ILE A 109 -4.20 3.32 8.32
C ILE A 109 -4.51 2.69 9.68
N VAL A 110 -3.85 3.17 10.75
CA VAL A 110 -4.03 2.69 12.13
C VAL A 110 -4.77 3.76 12.95
N TYR A 111 -6.07 3.93 12.71
CA TYR A 111 -6.85 5.03 13.30
C TYR A 111 -8.14 4.58 14.02
N ASP A 112 -8.77 3.49 13.58
CA ASP A 112 -10.02 2.99 14.16
C ASP A 112 -9.82 1.58 14.74
N PRO A 113 -10.16 1.32 16.01
CA PRO A 113 -10.05 -0.02 16.61
C PRO A 113 -10.79 -1.12 15.82
N SER A 114 -11.90 -0.79 15.15
CA SER A 114 -12.75 -1.75 14.43
C SER A 114 -12.08 -2.37 13.20
N ILE A 115 -11.13 -1.66 12.58
CA ILE A 115 -10.41 -2.11 11.37
C ILE A 115 -9.13 -2.88 11.69
N ILE A 116 -8.61 -2.79 12.92
CA ILE A 116 -7.29 -3.34 13.28
C ILE A 116 -7.21 -4.84 13.02
N LYS A 117 -8.23 -5.60 13.41
CA LYS A 117 -8.25 -7.05 13.21
C LYS A 117 -8.23 -7.40 11.72
N ALA A 118 -9.00 -6.68 10.91
CA ALA A 118 -9.07 -6.88 9.46
C ALA A 118 -7.73 -6.53 8.79
N LEU A 119 -7.13 -5.39 9.15
CA LEU A 119 -5.79 -5.00 8.69
C LEU A 119 -4.74 -6.05 9.03
N CYS A 120 -4.72 -6.55 10.27
CA CYS A 120 -3.78 -7.61 10.67
C CYS A 120 -4.02 -8.92 9.89
N ASN A 121 -5.27 -9.26 9.55
CA ASN A 121 -5.57 -10.42 8.71
C ASN A 121 -4.94 -10.28 7.31
N VAL A 122 -5.10 -9.11 6.68
CA VAL A 122 -4.48 -8.80 5.37
C VAL A 122 -2.96 -9.04 5.43
N LEU A 123 -2.29 -8.49 6.44
CA LEU A 123 -0.85 -8.65 6.60
C LEU A 123 -0.46 -10.12 6.79
N GLN A 124 -1.21 -10.87 7.61
CA GLN A 124 -0.98 -12.30 7.80
C GLN A 124 -1.16 -13.11 6.52
N ILE A 125 -2.14 -12.79 5.68
CA ILE A 125 -2.36 -13.43 4.38
C ILE A 125 -1.11 -13.29 3.51
N PHE A 126 -0.56 -12.07 3.40
CA PHE A 126 0.63 -11.84 2.60
C PHE A 126 1.90 -12.43 3.23
N PHE A 127 2.06 -12.39 4.55
CA PHE A 127 3.18 -13.03 5.25
C PHE A 127 3.22 -14.56 5.04
N LYS A 128 2.05 -15.23 4.99
CA LYS A 128 1.97 -16.66 4.69
C LYS A 128 2.47 -17.00 3.28
N LYS A 129 2.43 -16.04 2.35
CA LYS A 129 2.87 -16.20 0.95
C LYS A 129 4.31 -15.76 0.74
N ASN A 130 4.79 -14.79 1.51
CA ASN A 130 6.15 -14.30 1.48
C ASN A 130 6.68 -14.07 2.90
N SER A 131 7.50 -15.00 3.39
CA SER A 131 8.12 -14.91 4.71
C SER A 131 9.17 -13.79 4.80
N ASN A 132 9.63 -13.25 3.67
CA ASN A 132 10.55 -12.12 3.60
C ASN A 132 9.84 -10.77 3.39
N LEU A 133 8.51 -10.73 3.52
CA LEU A 133 7.72 -9.53 3.37
C LEU A 133 8.18 -8.43 4.34
N CYS A 134 8.41 -7.24 3.82
CA CYS A 134 8.66 -6.03 4.62
C CYS A 134 7.41 -5.16 4.66
N VAL A 135 7.05 -4.65 5.84
CA VAL A 135 5.86 -3.80 6.03
C VAL A 135 6.30 -2.46 6.61
N TYR A 136 5.96 -1.36 5.95
CA TYR A 136 6.21 0.00 6.41
C TYR A 136 4.89 0.73 6.61
N ILE A 137 4.55 1.02 7.87
CA ILE A 137 3.37 1.78 8.24
C ILE A 137 3.82 3.09 8.87
N ALA A 138 3.42 4.19 8.25
CA ALA A 138 3.60 5.53 8.80
C ALA A 138 2.25 6.01 9.32
N CYS A 139 2.14 6.29 10.62
CA CYS A 139 0.90 6.82 11.19
C CYS A 139 1.18 7.79 12.33
N VAL A 140 0.31 8.78 12.50
CA VAL A 140 0.30 9.61 13.71
C VAL A 140 -0.41 8.85 14.84
N ILE A 141 0.24 8.71 15.99
CA ILE A 141 -0.40 8.13 17.18
C ILE A 141 -1.36 9.17 17.77
N ARG A 142 -2.64 9.06 17.39
CA ARG A 142 -3.72 9.92 17.93
C ARG A 142 -4.41 9.30 19.13
N ASN A 143 -4.42 7.98 19.18
CA ASN A 143 -5.00 7.20 20.27
C ASN A 143 -4.06 6.03 20.59
N GLU A 144 -3.43 6.10 21.76
CA GLU A 144 -2.48 5.08 22.22
C GLU A 144 -3.11 3.70 22.36
N SER A 145 -4.39 3.62 22.75
CA SER A 145 -5.09 2.34 22.90
C SER A 145 -5.31 1.65 21.55
N THR A 146 -5.66 2.39 20.50
CA THR A 146 -5.77 1.86 19.13
C THR A 146 -4.41 1.39 18.63
N PHE A 147 -3.36 2.18 18.85
CA PHE A 147 -2.01 1.82 18.44
C PHE A 147 -1.50 0.58 19.18
N LYS A 148 -1.76 0.49 20.48
CA LYS A 148 -1.44 -0.70 21.29
C LYS A 148 -2.20 -1.93 20.81
N LEU A 149 -3.49 -1.79 20.49
CA LEU A 149 -4.29 -2.88 19.92
C LEU A 149 -3.65 -3.38 18.62
N PHE A 150 -3.20 -2.48 17.75
CA PHE A 150 -2.50 -2.84 16.53
C PHE A 150 -1.21 -3.63 16.79
N LEU A 151 -0.34 -3.12 17.67
CA LEU A 151 0.91 -3.81 18.03
C LEU A 151 0.66 -5.21 18.62
N GLN A 152 -0.39 -5.37 19.42
CA GLN A 152 -0.76 -6.66 20.01
C GLN A 152 -1.19 -7.71 18.96
N ASN A 153 -1.68 -7.29 17.80
CA ASN A 153 -2.20 -8.20 16.76
C ASN A 153 -1.19 -8.54 15.66
N ILE A 154 -0.08 -7.79 15.53
CA ILE A 154 0.84 -7.91 14.39
C ILE A 154 2.17 -8.64 14.71
N GLY A 155 2.47 -8.91 15.98
CA GLY A 155 3.67 -9.67 16.39
C GLY A 155 4.90 -8.79 16.61
N ILE A 156 6.07 -9.18 16.07
CA ILE A 156 7.33 -8.43 16.23
C ILE A 156 7.32 -7.19 15.33
N VAL A 157 7.47 -6.02 15.92
CA VAL A 157 7.48 -4.72 15.23
C VAL A 157 8.74 -3.96 15.60
N ILE A 158 9.38 -3.35 14.59
CA ILE A 158 10.39 -2.31 14.80
C ILE A 158 9.70 -0.96 14.58
N ILE A 159 9.66 -0.13 15.62
CA ILE A 159 9.07 1.20 15.57
C ILE A 159 10.20 2.21 15.33
N PHE A 160 10.03 3.05 14.32
CA PHE A 160 10.89 4.20 14.07
C PHE A 160 10.10 5.47 14.37
N GLU A 161 10.57 6.26 15.31
CA GLU A 161 10.05 7.61 15.57
C GLU A 161 10.81 8.59 14.67
N TYR A 162 10.07 9.35 13.86
CA TYR A 162 10.60 10.46 13.07
C TYR A 162 9.89 11.73 13.54
N GLU A 163 10.64 12.61 14.21
CA GLU A 163 10.22 13.99 14.41
C GLU A 163 10.51 14.77 13.12
N VAL A 164 9.52 15.53 12.64
CA VAL A 164 9.67 16.46 11.51
C VAL A 164 9.77 17.87 12.05
#